data_AF-A0A9E5QPL1-F1
#
_entry.id   AF-A0A9E5QPL1-F1
#
_cell.length_a   1.000
_cell.length_b   1.000
_cell.length_c   1.000
_cell.angle_alpha   90.00
_cell.angle_beta   90.00
_cell.angle_gamma   90.00
#
_symmetry.space_group_name_H-M   'P 1'
#
loop_
_entity.id
_entity.type
_entity.pdbx_description
1 polymer ?
#
loop_
_entity_poly.entity_id
_entity_poly.type
_entity_poly.pdbx_seq_one_letter_code
_entity_poly.pdbx_strand_id
1 'polypeptide(L)'
;RRCSGSLNLAALNCSADYAPGAVLVKDGTVYPLGDPLRQPQTLLSSLTNPLLHLSDKLNVLRLRVAAQRKTTAQILQQPDLPTLTFLRQWGFSELAIASFFRPFYGGIFLDSALETSANLFWFYFKMLASGRIVTPALGMGELTQQLAQGLPAHQIRTNYPVHALVQDGDHVTAVEGANGERLSVSRIVCATDAASARQLLPANCHSLLPLKHAL
;
A
#
# COMPACT_ATOMS: atom_id res chain seq x y z
N ARG A 1 3.89 -10.20 21.13
CA ARG A 1 2.83 -9.23 21.49
C ARG A 1 1.99 -9.00 20.24
N ARG A 2 0.67 -9.20 20.27
CA ARG A 2 -0.18 -8.97 19.09
C ARG A 2 -0.28 -7.46 18.87
N CYS A 3 0.09 -6.97 17.68
CA CYS A 3 -0.11 -5.58 17.25
C CYS A 3 -1.59 -5.27 16.93
N SER A 4 -2.54 -5.84 17.67
CA SER A 4 -3.95 -5.49 17.55
C SER A 4 -4.25 -4.37 18.53
N GLY A 5 -4.39 -3.13 18.03
CA GLY A 5 -4.78 -1.96 18.83
C GLY A 5 -3.74 -0.86 19.00
N SER A 6 -2.68 -0.81 18.19
CA SER A 6 -1.68 0.27 18.27
C SER A 6 -2.19 1.63 17.76
N LEU A 7 -3.30 1.65 17.03
CA LEU A 7 -3.88 2.85 16.45
C LEU A 7 -5.36 2.97 16.83
N ASN A 8 -5.72 4.10 17.44
CA ASN A 8 -7.10 4.44 17.81
C ASN A 8 -7.66 5.42 16.78
N LEU A 9 -8.36 4.87 15.78
CA LEU A 9 -8.98 5.64 14.70
C LEU A 9 -10.04 6.63 15.17
N ALA A 10 -10.75 6.33 16.26
CA ALA A 10 -11.75 7.25 16.81
C ALA A 10 -11.10 8.52 17.37
N ALA A 11 -9.93 8.39 18.00
CA ALA A 11 -9.20 9.54 18.54
C ALA A 11 -8.58 10.44 17.44
N LEU A 12 -8.42 9.94 16.21
CA LEU A 12 -7.84 10.70 15.09
C LEU A 12 -8.85 11.65 14.43
N ASN A 13 -10.14 11.57 14.81
CA ASN A 13 -11.23 12.39 14.28
C ASN A 13 -11.20 12.52 12.75
N CYS A 14 -10.97 11.41 12.03
CA CYS A 14 -10.69 11.48 10.61
C CYS A 14 -11.83 12.14 9.82
N SER A 15 -11.49 13.05 8.90
CA SER A 15 -12.44 13.56 7.92
C SER A 15 -12.59 12.57 6.77
N ALA A 16 -13.82 12.44 6.26
CA ALA A 16 -14.18 11.51 5.19
C ALA A 16 -14.70 12.26 3.95
N ASP A 17 -14.10 13.42 3.65
CA ASP A 17 -14.57 14.35 2.62
C ASP A 17 -14.18 13.92 1.19
N TYR A 18 -13.66 12.70 1.03
CA TYR A 18 -13.27 12.16 -0.26
C TYR A 18 -14.47 11.48 -0.93
N ALA A 19 -14.80 11.95 -2.15
CA ALA A 19 -15.76 11.26 -2.99
C ALA A 19 -15.25 9.84 -3.31
N PRO A 20 -16.09 8.80 -3.14
CA PRO A 20 -15.72 7.43 -3.46
C PRO A 20 -15.59 7.26 -4.98
N GLY A 21 -14.44 6.73 -5.41
CA GLY A 21 -14.14 6.50 -6.81
C GLY A 21 -12.66 6.72 -7.10
N ALA A 22 -12.35 6.84 -8.38
CA ALA A 22 -11.05 7.22 -8.90
C ALA A 22 -11.22 8.27 -10.00
N VAL A 23 -10.14 8.98 -10.29
CA VAL A 23 -10.08 9.93 -11.41
C VAL A 23 -8.95 9.49 -12.32
N LEU A 24 -9.29 9.24 -13.59
CA LEU A 24 -8.32 8.91 -14.62
C LEU A 24 -7.94 10.17 -15.38
N VAL A 25 -6.66 10.34 -15.69
CA VAL A 25 -6.17 11.47 -16.49
C VAL A 25 -5.46 10.91 -17.71
N LYS A 26 -5.88 11.35 -18.90
CA LYS A 26 -5.24 10.98 -20.16
C LYS A 26 -5.19 12.20 -21.07
N ASP A 27 -4.00 12.52 -21.58
CA ASP A 27 -3.77 13.64 -22.49
C ASP A 27 -4.33 14.98 -21.96
N GLY A 28 -4.15 15.22 -20.64
CA GLY A 28 -4.67 16.41 -19.94
C GLY A 28 -6.19 16.40 -19.69
N THR A 29 -6.92 15.40 -20.19
CA THR A 29 -8.36 15.26 -19.99
C THR A 29 -8.65 14.38 -18.78
N VAL A 30 -9.62 14.81 -17.97
CA VAL A 30 -10.02 14.16 -16.72
C VAL A 30 -11.28 13.32 -16.94
N TYR A 31 -11.21 12.04 -16.58
CA TYR A 31 -12.30 11.08 -16.70
C TYR A 31 -12.62 10.48 -15.33
N PRO A 32 -13.68 10.95 -14.64
CA PRO A 32 -14.08 10.41 -13.35
C PRO A 32 -14.58 8.97 -13.49
N LEU A 33 -14.29 8.17 -12.47
CA LEU A 33 -14.79 6.81 -12.27
C LEU A 33 -15.36 6.74 -10.86
N GLY A 34 -16.64 7.10 -10.71
CA GLY A 34 -17.32 7.09 -9.41
C GLY A 34 -17.66 5.69 -8.93
N ASP A 35 -18.05 5.61 -7.65
CA ASP A 35 -18.62 4.41 -7.06
C ASP A 35 -20.16 4.44 -7.12
N PRO A 36 -20.79 3.85 -8.16
CA PRO A 36 -22.25 3.92 -8.33
C PRO A 36 -23.04 3.24 -7.21
N LEU A 37 -22.42 2.32 -6.45
CA LEU A 37 -23.09 1.63 -5.35
C LEU A 37 -23.16 2.51 -4.09
N ARG A 38 -22.23 3.45 -3.92
CA ARG A 38 -22.23 4.40 -2.79
C ARG A 38 -22.83 5.74 -3.18
N GLN A 39 -22.68 6.13 -4.45
CA GLN A 39 -23.15 7.38 -5.00
C GLN A 39 -23.82 7.12 -6.36
N PRO A 40 -25.10 6.73 -6.38
CA PRO A 40 -25.84 6.40 -7.61
C PRO A 40 -25.79 7.52 -8.66
N GLN A 41 -25.72 8.78 -8.24
CA GLN A 41 -25.56 9.94 -9.11
C GLN A 41 -24.29 9.92 -9.97
N THR A 42 -23.27 9.15 -9.58
CA THR A 42 -22.02 8.97 -10.34
C THR A 42 -22.11 7.89 -11.43
N LEU A 43 -23.24 7.19 -11.53
CA LEU A 43 -23.48 6.16 -12.55
C LEU A 43 -23.29 6.71 -13.97
N LEU A 44 -23.94 7.83 -14.29
CA LEU A 44 -23.97 8.34 -15.67
C LEU A 44 -22.61 8.83 -16.14
N SER A 45 -21.86 9.54 -15.28
CA SER A 45 -20.50 10.00 -15.59
C SER A 45 -19.48 8.86 -15.66
N SER A 46 -19.67 7.80 -14.88
CA SER A 46 -18.81 6.61 -14.93
C SER A 46 -19.09 5.75 -16.16
N LEU A 47 -20.35 5.71 -16.62
CA LEU A 47 -20.77 4.92 -17.79
C LEU A 47 -20.28 5.52 -19.11
N THR A 48 -20.11 6.84 -19.21
CA THR A 48 -19.60 7.51 -20.42
C THR A 48 -18.08 7.55 -20.52
N ASN A 49 -17.34 7.05 -19.51
CA ASN A 49 -15.88 7.02 -19.53
C ASN A 49 -15.35 6.12 -20.68
N PRO A 50 -14.62 6.68 -21.68
CA PRO A 50 -14.13 5.95 -22.86
C PRO A 50 -12.88 5.11 -22.56
N LEU A 51 -12.27 5.26 -21.39
CA LEU A 51 -11.06 4.52 -20.99
C LEU A 51 -11.38 3.12 -20.46
N LEU A 52 -12.66 2.76 -20.35
CA LEU A 52 -13.13 1.45 -19.91
C LEU A 52 -14.31 1.01 -20.76
N HIS A 53 -14.26 -0.21 -21.29
CA HIS A 53 -15.40 -0.79 -21.97
C HIS A 53 -16.53 -1.13 -20.99
N LEU A 54 -17.74 -1.30 -21.51
CA LEU A 54 -18.89 -1.70 -20.68
C LEU A 54 -18.64 -3.08 -20.02
N SER A 55 -17.96 -3.99 -20.70
CA SER A 55 -17.52 -5.28 -20.16
C SER A 55 -16.60 -5.12 -18.95
N ASP A 56 -15.66 -4.18 -19.00
CA ASP A 56 -14.74 -3.91 -17.89
C ASP A 56 -15.49 -3.39 -16.66
N LYS A 57 -16.49 -2.52 -16.87
CA LYS A 57 -17.34 -1.99 -15.78
C LYS A 57 -18.14 -3.10 -15.11
N LEU A 58 -18.68 -4.04 -15.89
CA LEU A 58 -19.32 -5.25 -15.36
C LEU A 58 -18.33 -6.15 -14.61
N ASN A 59 -17.10 -6.30 -15.12
CA ASN A 59 -16.07 -7.09 -14.46
C ASN A 59 -15.61 -6.48 -13.14
N VAL A 60 -15.55 -5.15 -13.02
CA VAL A 60 -15.33 -4.45 -11.74
C VAL A 60 -16.45 -4.77 -10.74
N LEU A 61 -17.71 -4.71 -11.19
CA LEU A 61 -18.85 -5.04 -10.32
C LEU A 61 -18.79 -6.51 -9.85
N ARG A 62 -18.51 -7.44 -10.77
CA ARG A 62 -18.32 -8.86 -10.45
C ARG A 62 -17.18 -9.06 -9.45
N LEU A 63 -16.04 -8.39 -9.66
CA LEU A 63 -14.88 -8.46 -8.77
C LEU A 63 -15.23 -7.94 -7.38
N ARG A 64 -15.99 -6.85 -7.28
CA ARG A 64 -16.48 -6.32 -6.00
C ARG A 64 -17.39 -7.27 -5.25
N VAL A 65 -18.37 -7.86 -5.93
CA VAL A 65 -19.26 -8.85 -5.32
C VAL A 65 -18.45 -10.05 -4.83
N ALA A 66 -17.51 -10.54 -5.63
CA ALA A 66 -16.64 -11.65 -5.25
C ALA A 66 -15.73 -11.29 -4.05
N ALA A 67 -15.14 -10.10 -4.06
CA ALA A 67 -14.30 -9.59 -2.97
C ALA A 67 -15.07 -9.43 -1.66
N GLN A 68 -16.33 -9.03 -1.71
CA GLN A 68 -17.16 -8.89 -0.51
C GLN A 68 -17.50 -10.23 0.14
N ARG A 69 -17.63 -11.31 -0.64
CA ARG A 69 -17.98 -12.65 -0.15
C ARG A 69 -16.87 -13.38 0.60
N LYS A 70 -15.60 -13.03 0.38
CA LYS A 70 -14.45 -13.64 1.06
C LYS A 70 -13.98 -12.80 2.25
N THR A 71 -13.49 -13.44 3.31
CA THR A 71 -12.74 -12.75 4.37
C THR A 71 -11.36 -12.34 3.88
N THR A 72 -10.71 -11.39 4.55
CA THR A 72 -9.33 -10.97 4.21
C THR A 72 -8.36 -12.15 4.34
N ALA A 73 -8.49 -12.96 5.38
CA ALA A 73 -7.69 -14.18 5.57
C ALA A 73 -7.89 -15.18 4.42
N GLN A 74 -9.14 -15.40 3.98
CA GLN A 74 -9.43 -16.29 2.85
C GLN A 74 -8.82 -15.79 1.53
N ILE A 75 -8.79 -14.47 1.32
CA ILE A 75 -8.17 -13.85 0.14
C ILE A 75 -6.65 -14.09 0.15
N LEU A 76 -6.00 -13.87 1.28
CA LEU A 76 -4.54 -13.99 1.39
C LEU A 76 -4.03 -15.44 1.31
N GLN A 77 -4.90 -16.42 1.53
CA GLN A 77 -4.57 -17.86 1.50
C GLN A 77 -4.86 -18.55 0.15
N GLN A 78 -5.28 -17.81 -0.89
CA GLN A 78 -5.49 -18.42 -2.20
C GLN A 78 -4.15 -18.79 -2.87
N PRO A 79 -4.14 -19.75 -3.81
CA PRO A 79 -3.01 -19.94 -4.70
C PRO A 79 -2.65 -18.62 -5.40
N ASP A 80 -1.40 -18.22 -5.30
CA ASP A 80 -0.97 -16.91 -5.77
C ASP A 80 -0.51 -16.95 -7.23
N LEU A 81 -0.72 -15.83 -7.92
CA LEU A 81 -0.28 -15.61 -9.28
C LEU A 81 -0.07 -14.09 -9.52
N PRO A 82 0.68 -13.69 -10.57
CA PRO A 82 0.90 -12.28 -10.85
C PRO A 82 -0.42 -11.51 -11.07
N THR A 83 -0.55 -10.31 -10.50
CA THR A 83 -1.75 -9.46 -10.64
C THR A 83 -2.16 -9.27 -12.11
N LEU A 84 -1.21 -9.07 -13.03
CA LEU A 84 -1.49 -8.96 -14.46
C LEU A 84 -2.21 -10.20 -15.01
N THR A 85 -1.74 -11.38 -14.65
CA THR A 85 -2.31 -12.67 -15.07
C THR A 85 -3.72 -12.83 -14.51
N PHE A 86 -3.93 -12.45 -13.25
CA PHE A 86 -5.25 -12.47 -12.62
C PHE A 86 -6.25 -11.59 -13.37
N LEU A 87 -5.88 -10.35 -13.68
CA LEU A 87 -6.74 -9.39 -14.37
C LEU A 87 -7.16 -9.90 -15.76
N ARG A 88 -6.22 -10.48 -16.50
CA ARG A 88 -6.49 -11.10 -17.81
C ARG A 88 -7.43 -12.30 -17.68
N GLN A 89 -7.17 -13.20 -16.74
CA GLN A 89 -8.03 -14.36 -16.49
C GLN A 89 -9.43 -13.97 -16.00
N TRP A 90 -9.55 -12.87 -15.26
CA TRP A 90 -10.84 -12.31 -14.85
C TRP A 90 -11.64 -11.72 -16.03
N GLY A 91 -10.98 -11.40 -17.14
CA GLY A 91 -11.59 -10.93 -18.38
C GLY A 91 -11.52 -9.42 -18.58
N PHE A 92 -10.62 -8.70 -17.89
CA PHE A 92 -10.39 -7.28 -18.17
C PHE A 92 -9.70 -7.09 -19.52
N SER A 93 -10.10 -6.04 -20.24
CA SER A 93 -9.48 -5.64 -21.50
C SER A 93 -8.07 -5.09 -21.29
N GLU A 94 -7.20 -5.20 -22.30
CA GLU A 94 -5.88 -4.55 -22.27
C GLU A 94 -5.99 -3.02 -22.14
N LEU A 95 -7.07 -2.42 -22.67
CA LEU A 95 -7.35 -1.00 -22.49
C LEU A 95 -7.55 -0.64 -21.01
N ALA A 96 -8.36 -1.42 -20.28
CA ALA A 96 -8.57 -1.21 -18.85
C ALA A 96 -7.29 -1.46 -18.04
N ILE A 97 -6.53 -2.49 -18.40
CA ILE A 97 -5.24 -2.79 -17.78
C ILE A 97 -4.29 -1.60 -17.95
N ALA A 98 -4.17 -1.06 -19.16
CA ALA A 98 -3.27 0.05 -19.45
C ALA A 98 -3.74 1.39 -18.86
N SER A 99 -5.06 1.67 -18.88
CA SER A 99 -5.61 2.98 -18.52
C SER A 99 -5.93 3.13 -17.03
N PHE A 100 -6.18 2.03 -16.31
CA PHE A 100 -6.57 2.06 -14.89
C PHE A 100 -5.66 1.19 -14.02
N PHE A 101 -5.58 -0.12 -14.29
CA PHE A 101 -4.91 -1.03 -13.34
C PHE A 101 -3.41 -0.78 -13.23
N ARG A 102 -2.72 -0.64 -14.37
CA ARG A 102 -1.28 -0.39 -14.40
C ARG A 102 -0.88 0.94 -13.75
N PRO A 103 -1.49 2.10 -14.07
CA PRO A 103 -1.12 3.35 -13.40
C PRO A 103 -1.52 3.37 -11.92
N PHE A 104 -2.70 2.86 -11.57
CA PHE A 104 -3.20 2.93 -10.20
C PHE A 104 -2.52 1.91 -9.28
N TYR A 105 -2.61 0.61 -9.60
CA TYR A 105 -1.99 -0.44 -8.78
C TYR A 105 -0.48 -0.50 -8.95
N GLY A 106 0.06 -0.08 -10.10
CA GLY A 106 1.51 0.08 -10.23
C GLY A 106 2.06 1.18 -9.31
N GLY A 107 1.28 2.22 -9.03
CA GLY A 107 1.61 3.21 -8.00
C GLY A 107 1.51 2.63 -6.58
N ILE A 108 0.44 1.89 -6.27
CA ILE A 108 0.25 1.26 -4.94
C ILE A 108 1.37 0.25 -4.64
N PHE A 109 1.75 -0.56 -5.62
CA PHE A 109 2.76 -1.62 -5.46
C PHE A 109 4.18 -1.16 -5.77
N LEU A 110 4.35 0.04 -6.33
CA LEU A 110 5.60 0.49 -6.93
C LEU A 110 6.13 -0.53 -7.98
N ASP A 111 5.20 -1.11 -8.75
CA ASP A 111 5.44 -2.19 -9.72
C ASP A 111 4.53 -2.01 -10.96
N SER A 112 5.09 -1.39 -12.01
CA SER A 112 4.37 -1.12 -13.26
C SER A 112 4.17 -2.36 -14.15
N ALA A 113 4.82 -3.48 -13.84
CA ALA A 113 4.60 -4.75 -14.55
C ALA A 113 3.43 -5.54 -13.95
N LEU A 114 2.96 -5.17 -12.76
CA LEU A 114 1.90 -5.86 -12.01
C LEU A 114 2.25 -7.34 -11.75
N GLU A 115 3.53 -7.60 -11.42
CA GLU A 115 4.03 -8.91 -11.02
C GLU A 115 3.70 -9.24 -9.56
N THR A 116 3.42 -8.20 -8.76
CA THR A 116 2.93 -8.31 -7.39
C THR A 116 1.76 -9.29 -7.28
N SER A 117 1.71 -10.02 -6.16
CA SER A 117 0.68 -10.98 -5.78
C SER A 117 -0.75 -10.55 -6.11
N ALA A 118 -1.50 -11.42 -6.78
CA ALA A 118 -2.94 -11.21 -7.02
C ALA A 118 -3.74 -11.25 -5.70
N ASN A 119 -3.26 -11.96 -4.68
CA ASN A 119 -3.90 -11.98 -3.36
C ASN A 119 -3.81 -10.59 -2.71
N LEU A 120 -2.66 -9.92 -2.80
CA LEU A 120 -2.51 -8.53 -2.34
C LEU A 120 -3.40 -7.59 -3.14
N PHE A 121 -3.43 -7.71 -4.47
CA PHE A 121 -4.36 -6.95 -5.30
C PHE A 121 -5.81 -7.10 -4.84
N TRP A 122 -6.27 -8.33 -4.63
CA TRP A 122 -7.64 -8.59 -4.23
C TRP A 122 -7.92 -8.04 -2.83
N PHE A 123 -6.96 -8.14 -1.91
CA PHE A 123 -7.04 -7.53 -0.59
C PHE A 123 -7.20 -6.01 -0.66
N TYR A 124 -6.32 -5.31 -1.37
CA TYR A 124 -6.39 -3.85 -1.53
C TYR A 124 -7.66 -3.42 -2.27
N PHE A 125 -8.03 -4.13 -3.33
CA PHE A 125 -9.28 -3.87 -4.04
C PHE A 125 -10.49 -3.99 -3.11
N LYS A 126 -10.54 -5.03 -2.26
CA LYS A 126 -11.61 -5.17 -1.25
C LYS A 126 -11.61 -3.97 -0.30
N MET A 127 -10.47 -3.59 0.24
CA MET A 127 -10.35 -2.47 1.19
C MET A 127 -10.78 -1.15 0.58
N LEU A 128 -10.39 -0.85 -0.65
CA LEU A 128 -10.81 0.35 -1.38
C LEU A 128 -12.31 0.31 -1.71
N ALA A 129 -12.82 -0.85 -2.13
CA ALA A 129 -14.22 -1.02 -2.50
C ALA A 129 -15.19 -1.06 -1.30
N SER A 130 -14.74 -1.41 -0.09
CA SER A 130 -15.59 -1.44 1.12
C SER A 130 -15.29 -0.35 2.15
N GLY A 131 -14.06 0.16 2.19
CA GLY A 131 -13.61 1.15 3.16
C GLY A 131 -13.87 2.59 2.72
N ARG A 132 -13.85 3.52 3.68
CA ARG A 132 -13.82 4.96 3.42
C ARG A 132 -12.37 5.42 3.32
N ILE A 133 -12.10 6.28 2.36
CA ILE A 133 -10.83 7.02 2.31
C ILE A 133 -10.97 8.16 3.31
N VAL A 134 -10.04 8.25 4.24
CA VAL A 134 -10.07 9.24 5.31
C VAL A 134 -8.67 9.78 5.57
N THR A 135 -8.60 11.00 6.09
CA THR A 135 -7.35 11.62 6.56
C THR A 135 -7.57 12.05 8.01
N PRO A 136 -6.62 11.85 8.93
CA PRO A 136 -6.75 12.37 10.30
C PRO A 136 -7.02 13.88 10.27
N ALA A 137 -7.84 14.40 11.18
CA ALA A 137 -8.26 15.81 11.16
C ALA A 137 -7.09 16.81 11.15
N LEU A 138 -5.98 16.45 11.81
CA LEU A 138 -4.77 17.28 11.92
C LEU A 138 -3.67 16.84 10.94
N GLY A 139 -4.00 16.00 9.95
CA GLY A 139 -3.10 15.52 8.91
C GLY A 139 -2.44 14.16 9.22
N MET A 140 -1.75 13.60 8.23
CA MET A 140 -1.19 12.24 8.30
C MET A 140 -0.15 12.04 9.41
N GLY A 141 0.47 13.12 9.90
CA GLY A 141 1.42 13.09 11.02
C GLY A 141 0.85 12.51 12.31
N GLU A 142 -0.47 12.64 12.54
CA GLU A 142 -1.16 12.13 13.73
C GLU A 142 -1.00 10.62 13.91
N LEU A 143 -0.92 9.86 12.81
CA LEU A 143 -0.68 8.42 12.86
C LEU A 143 0.65 8.11 13.54
N THR A 144 1.71 8.80 13.12
CA THR A 144 3.05 8.62 13.67
C THR A 144 3.14 9.09 15.12
N GLN A 145 2.45 10.18 15.46
CA GLN A 145 2.41 10.70 16.83
C GLN A 145 1.68 9.73 17.78
N GLN A 146 0.52 9.21 17.38
CA GLN A 146 -0.23 8.26 18.20
C GLN A 146 0.54 6.96 18.41
N LEU A 147 1.24 6.46 17.38
CA LEU A 147 2.13 5.31 17.53
C LEU A 147 3.31 5.61 18.47
N ALA A 148 3.90 6.80 18.38
CA ALA A 148 5.00 7.24 19.24
C ALA A 148 4.60 7.35 20.72
N GLN A 149 3.38 7.78 21.01
CA GLN A 149 2.85 7.86 22.39
C GLN A 149 2.78 6.49 23.09
N GLY A 150 2.68 5.40 22.32
CA GLY A 150 2.72 4.03 22.86
C GLY A 150 4.12 3.55 23.25
N LEU A 151 5.16 4.35 22.98
CA LEU A 151 6.56 4.01 23.25
C LEU A 151 7.15 4.92 24.34
N PRO A 152 8.02 4.40 25.21
CA PRO A 152 8.80 5.23 26.12
C PRO A 152 9.65 6.25 25.36
N ALA A 153 9.71 7.50 25.84
CA ALA A 153 10.41 8.59 25.16
C ALA A 153 11.89 8.27 24.84
N HIS A 154 12.59 7.52 25.69
CA HIS A 154 13.99 7.14 25.48
C HIS A 154 14.21 6.15 24.31
N GLN A 155 13.15 5.51 23.81
CA GLN A 155 13.22 4.58 22.68
C GLN A 155 13.08 5.29 21.33
N ILE A 156 12.66 6.55 21.32
CA ILE A 156 12.55 7.36 20.11
C ILE A 156 13.67 8.39 20.14
N ARG A 157 14.66 8.21 19.27
CA ARG A 157 15.76 9.15 19.10
C ARG A 157 15.63 9.85 17.76
N THR A 158 15.26 11.13 17.79
CA THR A 158 15.26 12.01 16.61
C THR A 158 16.57 12.80 16.55
N ASN A 159 16.89 13.38 15.39
CA ASN A 159 18.17 14.08 15.15
C ASN A 159 19.39 13.20 15.46
N TYR A 160 19.24 11.89 15.33
CA TYR A 160 20.27 10.90 15.61
C TYR A 160 20.66 10.20 14.29
N PRO A 161 21.68 10.72 13.58
CA PRO A 161 22.14 10.08 12.36
C PRO A 161 22.75 8.71 12.68
N VAL A 162 22.33 7.71 11.92
CA VAL A 162 22.98 6.40 11.88
C VAL A 162 24.04 6.44 10.78
N HIS A 163 25.29 6.20 11.15
CA HIS A 163 26.42 6.27 10.22
C HIS A 163 26.80 4.92 9.63
N ALA A 164 26.69 3.85 10.42
CA ALA A 164 27.04 2.51 9.98
C ALA A 164 26.26 1.42 10.74
N LEU A 165 26.17 0.25 10.11
CA LEU A 165 25.74 -0.99 10.76
C LEU A 165 26.98 -1.84 11.03
N VAL A 166 27.14 -2.28 12.28
CA VAL A 166 28.23 -3.17 12.68
C VAL A 166 27.79 -4.61 12.47
N GLN A 167 28.57 -5.37 11.71
CA GLN A 167 28.27 -6.74 11.34
C GLN A 167 29.32 -7.71 11.86
N ASP A 168 28.89 -8.92 12.20
CA ASP A 168 29.74 -10.09 12.43
C ASP A 168 29.24 -11.21 11.51
N GLY A 169 30.01 -11.50 10.46
CA GLY A 169 29.56 -12.32 9.34
C GLY A 169 28.30 -11.75 8.68
N ASP A 170 27.25 -12.58 8.58
CA ASP A 170 25.96 -12.21 7.98
C ASP A 170 24.97 -11.56 8.97
N HIS A 171 25.39 -11.35 10.22
CA HIS A 171 24.51 -10.83 11.27
C HIS A 171 24.87 -9.40 11.65
N VAL A 172 23.86 -8.53 11.73
CA VAL A 172 24.02 -7.20 12.31
C VAL A 172 23.99 -7.31 13.83
N THR A 173 25.03 -6.79 14.48
CA THR A 173 25.22 -6.89 15.95
C THR A 173 25.09 -5.55 16.65
N ALA A 174 25.36 -4.44 15.96
CA ALA A 174 25.17 -3.10 16.51
C ALA A 174 24.88 -2.04 15.43
N VAL A 175 24.38 -0.90 15.88
CA VAL A 175 24.23 0.33 15.09
C VAL A 175 25.24 1.34 15.60
N GLU A 176 26.02 1.94 14.71
CA GLU A 176 26.90 3.06 15.02
C GLU A 176 26.20 4.38 14.66
N GLY A 177 25.95 5.18 15.68
CA GLY A 177 25.25 6.46 15.55
C GLY A 177 26.16 7.67 15.77
N ALA A 178 25.53 8.80 16.08
CA ALA A 178 26.24 10.04 16.34
C ALA A 178 27.27 9.89 17.47
N ASN A 179 28.38 10.64 17.36
CA ASN A 179 29.45 10.71 18.37
C ASN A 179 30.12 9.36 18.69
N GLY A 180 30.07 8.38 17.78
CA GLY A 180 30.68 7.07 17.96
C GLY A 180 29.94 6.14 18.93
N GLU A 181 28.72 6.49 19.33
CA GLU A 181 27.88 5.62 20.17
C GLU A 181 27.51 4.34 19.40
N ARG A 182 27.60 3.20 20.08
CA ARG A 182 27.22 1.89 19.55
C ARG A 182 26.05 1.30 20.32
N LEU A 183 24.98 1.00 19.61
CA LEU A 183 23.77 0.38 20.16
C LEU A 183 23.70 -1.08 19.73
N SER A 184 23.80 -2.01 20.67
CA SER A 184 23.68 -3.45 20.39
C SER A 184 22.26 -3.81 19.97
N VAL A 185 22.12 -4.58 18.89
CA VAL A 185 20.84 -5.01 18.34
C VAL A 185 20.91 -6.44 17.82
N SER A 186 19.77 -7.14 17.84
CA SER A 186 19.66 -8.48 17.24
C SER A 186 18.97 -8.47 15.87
N ARG A 187 18.22 -7.40 15.57
CA ARG A 187 17.46 -7.22 14.33
C ARG A 187 17.35 -5.74 14.02
N ILE A 188 17.34 -5.41 12.74
CA ILE A 188 17.15 -4.05 12.23
C ILE A 188 16.08 -4.04 11.16
N VAL A 189 15.25 -2.99 11.17
CA VAL A 189 14.39 -2.62 10.05
C VAL A 189 14.89 -1.27 9.54
N CYS A 190 15.34 -1.24 8.29
CA CYS A 190 15.76 0.00 7.62
C CYS A 190 14.59 0.53 6.78
N ALA A 191 14.06 1.70 7.16
CA ALA A 191 13.01 2.40 6.43
C ALA A 191 13.53 3.76 5.95
N THR A 192 14.56 3.73 5.11
CA THR A 192 15.23 4.91 4.57
C THR A 192 15.00 5.04 3.07
N ASP A 193 15.36 6.18 2.49
CA ASP A 193 15.44 6.31 1.03
C ASP A 193 16.56 5.44 0.43
N ALA A 194 16.58 5.35 -0.90
CA ALA A 194 17.50 4.48 -1.63
C ALA A 194 18.98 4.87 -1.48
N ALA A 195 19.30 6.16 -1.29
CA ALA A 195 20.68 6.60 -1.13
C ALA A 195 21.20 6.21 0.25
N SER A 196 20.44 6.50 1.31
CA SER A 196 20.78 6.06 2.66
C SER A 196 20.83 4.54 2.79
N ALA A 197 19.92 3.81 2.14
CA ALA A 197 19.94 2.34 2.15
C ALA A 197 21.24 1.77 1.55
N ARG A 198 21.72 2.33 0.44
CA ARG A 198 23.00 1.92 -0.19
C ARG A 198 24.22 2.21 0.67
N GLN A 199 24.16 3.26 1.48
CA GLN A 199 25.24 3.61 2.40
C GLN A 199 25.28 2.68 3.61
N LEU A 200 24.10 2.33 4.15
CA LEU A 200 23.98 1.55 5.39
C LEU A 200 24.05 0.04 5.16
N LEU A 201 23.57 -0.45 4.02
CA LEU A 201 23.51 -1.88 3.71
C LEU A 201 24.67 -2.27 2.79
N PRO A 202 25.41 -3.35 3.10
CA PRO A 202 26.45 -3.85 2.20
C PRO A 202 25.84 -4.35 0.89
N ALA A 203 26.62 -4.32 -0.19
CA ALA A 203 26.20 -4.77 -1.53
C ALA A 203 25.71 -6.24 -1.56
N ASN A 204 26.10 -7.04 -0.58
CA ASN A 204 25.79 -8.47 -0.47
C ASN A 204 24.64 -8.76 0.52
N CYS A 205 23.86 -7.76 0.92
CA CYS A 205 22.68 -7.97 1.76
C CYS A 205 21.57 -8.66 0.94
N HIS A 206 21.68 -9.98 0.81
CA HIS A 206 20.77 -10.82 0.02
C HIS A 206 19.35 -10.90 0.60
N SER A 207 19.09 -10.29 1.76
CA SER A 207 17.77 -10.17 2.37
C SER A 207 17.16 -8.77 2.19
N LEU A 208 17.49 -8.05 1.12
CA LEU A 208 16.53 -7.11 0.53
C LEU A 208 15.37 -7.96 0.00
N LEU A 209 14.52 -8.47 0.89
CA LEU A 209 13.17 -8.83 0.49
C LEU A 209 12.58 -7.49 0.04
N PRO A 210 12.35 -7.26 -1.27
CA PRO A 210 11.43 -6.20 -1.62
C PRO A 210 10.14 -6.48 -0.85
N LEU A 211 9.40 -5.44 -0.46
CA LEU A 211 8.11 -5.54 0.22
C LEU A 211 7.09 -6.49 -0.45
N LYS A 212 7.42 -7.09 -1.60
CA LYS A 212 6.73 -8.19 -2.29
C LYS A 212 6.36 -9.40 -1.41
N HIS A 213 7.02 -9.64 -0.27
CA HIS A 213 6.73 -10.80 0.60
C HIS A 213 6.41 -10.46 2.07
N ALA A 214 6.24 -9.17 2.41
CA ALA A 214 6.17 -8.75 3.82
C ALA A 214 4.74 -8.67 4.40
N LEU A 215 3.72 -9.20 3.73
CA LEU A 215 2.33 -9.23 4.21
C LEU A 215 1.64 -10.57 3.94
#